data_AF-A0A423PWZ0-F1
#
_entry.id   AF-A0A423PWZ0-F1
#
_cell.length_a   1.000
_cell.length_b   1.000
_cell.length_c   1.000
_cell.angle_alpha   90.00
_cell.angle_beta   90.00
_cell.angle_gamma   90.00
#
_symmetry.space_group_name_H-M   'P 1'
#
loop_
_entity.id
_entity.type
_entity.pdbx_description
1 polymer ?
#
loop_
_entity_poly.entity_id
_entity_poly.type
_entity_poly.pdbx_seq_one_letter_code
_entity_poly.pdbx_strand_id
1 'polypeptide(L)'
;MRTLPWRALLAALALFTVLPIAAVALALALAPVMASWLFVLVVATALGLMLAVQIGLMAALLFVATRNEITLRGGTMHLKGGEFHERVPLDTVVAATVVKISANNGLKGLKWRNGITLPGFRVGWYQRRGGRFVFVLATRASPLLHVVTDNRFDVLLGVDDPTALAERLLANRPEDRD
;
A
#
# COMPACT_ATOMS: atom_id res chain seq x y z
N MET A 1 15.46 -6.25 5.81
CA MET A 1 14.31 -5.55 6.43
C MET A 1 13.60 -6.52 7.36
N ARG A 2 13.47 -6.17 8.64
CA ARG A 2 12.72 -6.99 9.61
C ARG A 2 11.26 -7.07 9.12
N THR A 3 10.86 -8.23 8.62
CA THR A 3 9.45 -8.57 8.42
C THR A 3 8.73 -8.25 9.71
N LEU A 4 7.66 -7.44 9.67
CA LEU A 4 6.80 -7.28 10.84
C LEU A 4 6.46 -8.70 11.27
N PRO A 5 6.90 -9.16 12.46
CA PRO A 5 6.80 -10.56 12.78
C PRO A 5 5.30 -10.87 12.76
N TRP A 6 4.90 -11.87 11.97
CA TRP A 6 3.51 -12.33 11.87
C TRP A 6 2.82 -12.44 13.24
N ARG A 7 3.60 -12.75 14.28
CA ARG A 7 3.20 -12.75 15.70
C ARG A 7 2.74 -11.38 16.23
N ALA A 8 3.38 -10.27 15.85
CA ALA A 8 2.94 -8.92 16.19
C ALA A 8 1.65 -8.54 15.46
N LEU A 9 1.45 -9.03 14.24
CA LEU A 9 0.21 -8.80 13.48
C LEU A 9 -0.95 -9.58 14.10
N LEU A 10 -0.72 -10.85 14.47
CA LEU A 10 -1.66 -11.66 15.24
C LEU A 10 -1.95 -11.06 16.62
N ALA A 11 -0.94 -10.58 17.34
CA ALA A 11 -1.11 -9.94 18.64
C ALA A 11 -1.94 -8.66 18.51
N ALA A 12 -1.70 -7.84 17.47
CA ALA A 12 -2.50 -6.65 17.20
C ALA A 12 -3.95 -7.00 16.87
N LEU A 13 -4.19 -8.05 16.07
CA LEU A 13 -5.53 -8.54 15.74
C LEU A 13 -6.26 -9.10 16.98
N ALA A 14 -5.56 -9.83 17.84
CA ALA A 14 -6.09 -10.34 19.09
C ALA A 14 -6.39 -9.20 20.07
N LEU A 15 -5.53 -8.19 20.17
CA LEU A 15 -5.78 -7.00 20.99
C LEU A 15 -6.99 -6.22 20.45
N PHE A 16 -7.15 -6.15 19.12
CA PHE A 16 -8.28 -5.50 18.46
C PHE A 16 -9.62 -6.14 18.80
N THR A 17 -9.68 -7.46 19.02
CA THR A 17 -10.92 -8.19 19.32
C THR A 17 -11.15 -8.38 20.82
N VAL A 18 -10.10 -8.66 21.60
CA VAL A 18 -10.21 -8.97 23.03
C VAL A 18 -10.42 -7.73 23.87
N LEU A 19 -9.78 -6.60 23.53
CA LEU A 19 -9.86 -5.36 24.31
C LEU A 19 -11.29 -4.76 24.36
N PRO A 20 -12.06 -4.73 23.24
CA PRO A 20 -13.48 -4.36 23.27
C PRO A 20 -14.33 -5.24 24.19
N ILE A 21 -14.13 -6.56 24.10
CA ILE A 21 -14.91 -7.54 24.85
C ILE A 21 -14.63 -7.39 26.34
N ALA A 22 -13.35 -7.25 26.71
CA ALA A 22 -12.94 -7.03 28.10
C ALA A 22 -13.48 -5.71 28.65
N ALA A 23 -13.47 -4.62 27.87
CA ALA A 23 -14.01 -3.33 28.28
C ALA A 23 -15.53 -3.38 28.53
N VAL A 24 -16.29 -4.03 27.63
CA VAL A 24 -17.73 -4.23 27.80
C VAL A 24 -18.03 -5.13 29.00
N ALA A 25 -17.29 -6.22 29.17
CA ALA A 25 -17.47 -7.12 30.31
C ALA A 25 -17.18 -6.42 31.65
N LEU A 26 -16.12 -5.61 31.71
CA LEU A 26 -15.77 -4.82 32.90
C LEU A 26 -16.84 -3.78 33.21
N ALA A 27 -17.36 -3.09 32.19
CA ALA A 27 -18.46 -2.14 32.37
C ALA A 27 -19.70 -2.83 32.96
N LEU A 28 -20.13 -3.96 32.37
CA LEU A 28 -21.28 -4.72 32.86
C LEU A 28 -21.11 -5.22 34.30
N ALA A 29 -19.89 -5.63 34.69
CA ALA A 29 -19.59 -6.06 36.06
C ALA A 29 -19.70 -4.93 37.09
N LEU A 30 -19.41 -3.68 36.69
CA LEU A 30 -19.45 -2.50 37.57
C LEU A 30 -20.82 -1.80 37.59
N ALA A 31 -21.69 -2.10 36.62
CA ALA A 31 -23.03 -1.52 36.49
C ALA A 31 -23.90 -1.55 37.78
N PRO A 32 -23.96 -2.64 38.57
CA PRO A 32 -24.85 -2.70 39.73
C PRO A 32 -24.36 -1.90 40.95
N VAL A 33 -23.11 -1.45 40.95
CA VAL A 33 -22.47 -0.79 42.13
C VAL A 33 -22.26 0.71 41.90
N MET A 34 -22.64 1.23 40.73
CA MET A 34 -22.29 2.58 40.29
C MET A 34 -23.55 3.43 40.03
N ALA A 35 -23.50 4.71 40.41
CA ALA A 35 -24.58 5.64 40.10
C ALA A 35 -24.80 5.70 38.57
N SER A 36 -26.06 5.76 38.14
CA SER A 36 -26.45 5.62 36.72
C SER A 36 -25.74 6.62 35.80
N TRP A 37 -25.51 7.86 36.24
CA TRP A 37 -24.80 8.88 35.45
C TRP A 37 -23.29 8.62 35.34
N LEU A 38 -22.66 8.09 36.40
CA LEU A 38 -21.25 7.66 36.39
C LEU A 38 -21.06 6.46 35.46
N PHE A 39 -22.01 5.52 35.47
CA PHE A 39 -22.01 4.38 34.55
C PHE A 39 -22.05 4.82 33.08
N VAL A 40 -22.93 5.77 32.74
CA VAL A 40 -22.98 6.32 31.36
C VAL A 40 -21.66 6.99 30.97
N LEU A 41 -21.05 7.78 31.85
CA LEU A 41 -19.75 8.40 31.59
C LEU A 41 -18.65 7.37 31.35
N VAL A 42 -18.55 6.35 32.21
CA VAL A 42 -17.53 5.29 32.09
C VAL A 42 -17.69 4.51 30.79
N VAL A 43 -18.92 4.15 30.42
CA VAL A 43 -19.20 3.46 29.15
C VAL A 43 -18.86 4.35 27.96
N ALA A 44 -19.26 5.63 27.98
CA ALA A 44 -18.96 6.58 26.90
C ALA A 44 -17.45 6.80 26.74
N THR A 45 -16.71 6.96 27.84
CA THR A 45 -15.25 7.12 27.81
C THR A 45 -14.57 5.84 27.33
N ALA A 46 -15.01 4.66 27.79
CA ALA A 46 -14.45 3.37 27.36
C ALA A 46 -14.66 3.14 25.86
N LEU A 47 -15.86 3.41 25.35
CA LEU A 47 -16.16 3.33 23.91
C LEU A 47 -15.33 4.34 23.11
N GLY A 48 -15.23 5.59 23.59
CA GLY A 48 -14.42 6.63 22.94
C GLY A 48 -12.94 6.25 22.84
N LEU A 49 -12.36 5.76 23.93
CA LEU A 49 -10.96 5.32 23.97
C LEU A 49 -10.74 4.10 23.06
N MET A 50 -11.66 3.14 23.09
CA MET A 50 -11.62 1.94 22.24
C MET A 50 -11.65 2.32 20.76
N LEU A 51 -12.57 3.20 20.35
CA LEU A 51 -12.66 3.68 18.97
C LEU A 51 -11.40 4.44 18.57
N ALA A 52 -10.86 5.29 19.43
CA ALA A 52 -9.62 6.01 19.17
C ALA A 52 -8.43 5.06 18.95
N VAL A 53 -8.30 4.03 19.78
CA VAL A 53 -7.25 3.00 19.64
C VAL A 53 -7.44 2.19 18.34
N GLN A 54 -8.68 1.81 18.01
CA GLN A 54 -8.97 1.11 16.75
C GLN A 54 -8.62 1.94 15.52
N ILE A 55 -9.04 3.21 15.49
CA ILE A 55 -8.75 4.13 14.39
C ILE A 55 -7.23 4.32 14.26
N GLY A 56 -6.52 4.51 15.38
CA GLY A 56 -5.07 4.65 15.41
C GLY A 56 -4.36 3.41 14.87
N LEU A 57 -4.78 2.22 15.29
CA LEU A 57 -4.21 0.96 14.81
C LEU A 57 -4.48 0.75 13.32
N MET A 58 -5.70 1.00 12.87
CA MET A 58 -6.08 0.91 11.46
C MET A 58 -5.24 1.87 10.61
N ALA A 59 -5.08 3.12 11.05
CA ALA A 59 -4.24 4.11 10.39
C ALA A 59 -2.77 3.68 10.34
N ALA A 60 -2.23 3.13 11.43
CA ALA A 60 -0.86 2.61 11.46
C ALA A 60 -0.66 1.42 10.51
N LEU A 61 -1.59 0.47 10.48
CA LEU A 61 -1.57 -0.66 9.55
C LEU A 61 -1.64 -0.19 8.10
N LEU A 62 -2.54 0.76 7.80
CA LEU A 62 -2.63 1.38 6.47
C LEU A 62 -1.34 2.13 6.11
N PHE A 63 -0.71 2.84 7.05
CA PHE A 63 0.55 3.53 6.80
C PHE A 63 1.69 2.56 6.48
N VAL A 64 1.80 1.45 7.22
CA VAL A 64 2.81 0.41 6.94
C VAL A 64 2.51 -0.30 5.62
N ALA A 65 1.24 -0.61 5.34
CA ALA A 65 0.83 -1.28 4.10
C ALA A 65 0.97 -0.38 2.86
N THR A 66 0.91 0.94 3.01
CA THR A 66 1.08 1.89 1.90
C THR A 66 2.51 2.39 1.72
N ARG A 67 3.46 1.94 2.55
CA ARG A 67 4.89 2.20 2.31
C ARG A 67 5.33 1.49 1.04
N ASN A 68 5.63 2.31 0.04
CA ASN A 68 6.17 1.89 -1.24
C ASN A 68 7.67 2.17 -1.27
N GLU A 69 8.42 1.25 -1.83
CA GLU A 69 9.86 1.36 -1.99
C GLU A 69 10.25 0.84 -3.37
N ILE A 70 11.02 1.65 -4.10
CA ILE A 70 11.57 1.30 -5.40
C ILE A 70 13.08 1.32 -5.24
N THR A 71 13.72 0.17 -5.38
CA THR A 71 15.18 0.06 -5.27
C THR A 71 15.77 -0.52 -6.55
N LEU A 72 16.88 0.06 -7.01
CA LEU A 72 17.66 -0.44 -8.14
C LEU A 72 18.89 -1.12 -7.57
N ARG A 73 19.04 -2.43 -7.79
CA ARG A 73 20.19 -3.20 -7.28
C ARG A 73 20.66 -4.21 -8.30
N GLY A 74 21.95 -4.15 -8.67
CA GLY A 74 22.61 -5.21 -9.43
C GLY A 74 21.95 -5.56 -10.78
N GLY A 75 21.43 -4.57 -11.51
CA GLY A 75 20.75 -4.82 -12.78
C GLY A 75 19.27 -5.22 -12.66
N THR A 76 18.71 -5.25 -11.46
CA THR A 76 17.28 -5.51 -11.24
C THR A 76 16.59 -4.36 -10.51
N MET A 77 15.40 -4.00 -10.96
CA MET A 77 14.48 -3.09 -10.29
C MET A 77 13.59 -3.87 -9.34
N HIS A 78 13.67 -3.56 -8.05
CA HIS A 78 12.86 -4.16 -7.00
C HIS A 78 11.72 -3.21 -6.68
N LEU A 79 10.51 -3.68 -6.93
CA LEU A 79 9.27 -2.96 -6.69
C LEU A 79 8.62 -3.54 -5.45
N LYS A 80 8.43 -2.70 -4.43
CA LYS A 80 7.77 -3.09 -3.19
C LYS A 80 6.66 -2.10 -2.88
N GLY A 81 5.45 -2.62 -2.71
CA GLY A 81 4.32 -1.84 -2.25
C GLY A 81 3.43 -2.68 -1.36
N GLY A 82 3.50 -2.44 -0.04
CA GLY A 82 2.83 -3.28 0.94
C GLY A 82 3.27 -4.74 0.86
N GLU A 83 2.33 -5.65 0.64
CA GLU A 83 2.59 -7.09 0.44
C GLU A 83 2.99 -7.46 -1.00
N PHE A 84 2.84 -6.54 -1.95
CA PHE A 84 3.18 -6.80 -3.35
C PHE A 84 4.68 -6.55 -3.58
N HIS A 85 5.39 -7.61 -3.95
CA HIS A 85 6.81 -7.58 -4.29
C HIS A 85 7.00 -8.11 -5.70
N GLU A 86 7.62 -7.32 -6.57
CA GLU A 86 7.99 -7.76 -7.91
C GLU A 86 9.42 -7.35 -8.25
N ARG A 87 10.09 -8.15 -9.08
CA ARG A 87 11.45 -7.86 -9.55
C ARG A 87 11.42 -7.77 -11.07
N VAL A 88 11.91 -6.67 -11.59
CA VAL A 88 11.99 -6.40 -13.03
C VAL A 88 13.45 -6.28 -13.41
N PRO A 89 14.00 -7.23 -14.18
CA PRO A 89 15.33 -7.12 -14.74
C PRO A 89 15.46 -5.88 -15.66
N LEU A 90 16.56 -5.13 -15.58
CA LEU A 90 16.72 -3.87 -16.33
C LEU A 90 17.00 -4.10 -17.82
N ASP A 91 17.58 -5.24 -18.17
CA ASP A 91 17.72 -5.73 -19.55
C ASP A 91 16.37 -5.90 -20.25
N THR A 92 15.33 -6.29 -19.51
CA THR A 92 13.97 -6.45 -20.04
C THR A 92 13.25 -5.13 -20.32
N VAL A 93 13.80 -3.98 -19.89
CA VAL A 93 13.14 -2.69 -20.05
C VAL A 93 13.28 -2.24 -21.50
N VAL A 94 12.17 -2.11 -22.23
CA VAL A 94 12.14 -1.67 -23.63
C VAL A 94 12.02 -0.15 -23.72
N ALA A 95 11.19 0.45 -22.87
CA ALA A 95 10.99 1.90 -22.87
C ALA A 95 10.57 2.40 -21.49
N ALA A 96 10.99 3.61 -21.13
CA ALA A 96 10.57 4.30 -19.93
C ALA A 96 10.02 5.68 -20.33
N THR A 97 8.71 5.88 -20.17
CA THR A 97 8.02 7.10 -20.62
C THR A 97 7.20 7.72 -19.52
N VAL A 98 7.29 9.04 -19.39
CA VAL A 98 6.52 9.80 -18.40
C VAL A 98 5.12 10.05 -18.97
N VAL A 99 4.10 9.53 -18.28
CA VAL A 99 2.69 9.62 -18.68
C VAL A 99 1.91 10.48 -17.69
N LYS A 100 1.24 11.53 -18.20
CA LYS A 100 0.30 12.33 -17.41
C LYS A 100 -1.03 11.58 -17.31
N ILE A 101 -1.17 10.82 -16.24
CA ILE A 101 -2.40 10.13 -15.91
C ILE A 101 -3.14 10.99 -14.88
N SER A 102 -4.28 11.56 -15.29
CA SER A 102 -5.23 12.15 -14.33
C SER A 102 -5.80 11.04 -13.47
N ALA A 103 -5.86 11.25 -12.14
CA ALA A 103 -6.42 10.30 -11.18
C ALA A 103 -7.83 9.80 -11.56
N ASN A 104 -8.57 10.57 -12.36
CA ASN A 104 -9.93 10.25 -12.82
C ASN A 104 -10.00 9.60 -14.22
N ASN A 105 -8.98 9.76 -15.08
CA ASN A 105 -9.07 9.38 -16.50
C ASN A 105 -7.90 8.51 -17.02
N GLY A 106 -6.69 8.62 -16.48
CA GLY A 106 -5.52 8.00 -17.12
C GLY A 106 -5.37 6.49 -16.90
N LEU A 107 -6.15 5.91 -15.98
CA LEU A 107 -6.21 4.45 -15.75
C LEU A 107 -7.53 3.85 -16.27
N LYS A 108 -8.35 4.62 -17.00
CA LYS A 108 -9.55 4.12 -17.68
C LYS A 108 -9.10 3.14 -18.76
N GLY A 109 -9.12 1.86 -18.42
CA GLY A 109 -8.61 0.78 -19.28
C GLY A 109 -7.80 -0.28 -18.53
N LEU A 110 -7.50 -0.04 -17.24
CA LEU A 110 -6.95 -1.07 -16.35
C LEU A 110 -8.07 -1.72 -15.55
N LYS A 111 -8.28 -3.00 -15.80
CA LYS A 111 -9.17 -3.86 -15.03
C LYS A 111 -8.43 -4.34 -13.78
N TRP A 112 -9.03 -4.13 -12.62
CA TRP A 112 -8.53 -4.66 -11.35
C TRP A 112 -8.45 -6.19 -11.40
N ARG A 113 -7.32 -6.77 -10.96
CA ARG A 113 -7.11 -8.21 -10.88
C ARG A 113 -6.75 -8.64 -9.47
N ASN A 114 -5.67 -8.10 -8.93
CA ASN A 114 -5.20 -8.42 -7.58
C ASN A 114 -4.36 -7.26 -7.03
N GLY A 115 -5.01 -6.29 -6.40
CA GLY A 115 -4.35 -5.07 -5.92
C GLY A 115 -5.23 -4.28 -4.95
N ILE A 116 -4.68 -3.19 -4.39
CA ILE A 116 -5.39 -2.27 -3.51
C ILE A 116 -5.65 -0.98 -4.29
N THR A 117 -6.91 -0.53 -4.33
CA THR A 117 -7.31 0.72 -4.97
C THR A 117 -7.95 1.64 -3.92
N LEU A 118 -7.32 2.77 -3.65
CA LEU A 118 -7.80 3.82 -2.76
C LEU A 118 -7.76 5.18 -3.51
N PRO A 119 -8.52 6.20 -3.06
CA PRO A 119 -8.44 7.53 -3.65
C PRO A 119 -7.02 8.08 -3.62
N GLY A 120 -6.39 8.21 -4.79
CA GLY A 120 -5.00 8.66 -4.90
C GLY A 120 -3.94 7.61 -4.56
N PHE A 121 -4.28 6.34 -4.35
CA PHE A 121 -3.31 5.26 -4.11
C PHE A 121 -3.70 3.98 -4.83
N ARG A 122 -2.78 3.40 -5.60
CA ARG A 122 -2.99 2.13 -6.28
C ARG A 122 -1.74 1.28 -6.23
N VAL A 123 -1.88 0.03 -5.81
CA VAL A 123 -0.78 -0.92 -5.75
C VAL A 123 -1.24 -2.31 -6.16
N GLY A 124 -0.39 -3.04 -6.90
CA GLY A 124 -0.61 -4.44 -7.25
C GLY A 124 -0.93 -4.65 -8.72
N TRP A 125 -1.59 -5.77 -9.01
CA TRP A 125 -1.81 -6.26 -10.37
C TRP A 125 -3.10 -5.77 -11.00
N TYR A 126 -2.94 -5.20 -12.18
CA TYR A 126 -4.02 -4.77 -13.04
C TYR A 126 -3.82 -5.36 -14.43
N GLN A 127 -4.86 -5.33 -15.26
CA GLN A 127 -4.80 -5.81 -16.63
C GLN A 127 -5.27 -4.73 -17.59
N ARG A 128 -4.48 -4.42 -18.61
CA ARG A 128 -4.83 -3.43 -19.63
C ARG A 128 -5.81 -4.03 -20.65
N ARG A 129 -6.58 -3.15 -21.32
CA ARG A 129 -7.37 -3.50 -22.50
C ARG A 129 -6.43 -4.11 -23.56
N GLY A 130 -6.56 -5.41 -23.83
CA GLY A 130 -5.62 -6.20 -24.63
C GLY A 130 -4.99 -7.39 -23.89
N GLY A 131 -5.28 -7.58 -22.60
CA GLY A 131 -4.91 -8.79 -21.86
C GLY A 131 -3.53 -8.75 -21.20
N ARG A 132 -2.70 -7.76 -21.53
CA ARG A 132 -1.39 -7.56 -20.90
C ARG A 132 -1.52 -7.14 -19.43
N PHE A 133 -0.72 -7.74 -18.56
CA PHE A 133 -0.68 -7.39 -17.15
C PHE A 133 0.12 -6.11 -16.92
N VAL A 134 -0.24 -5.36 -15.89
CA VAL A 134 0.46 -4.16 -15.47
C VAL A 134 0.57 -4.17 -13.96
N PHE A 135 1.81 -4.10 -13.46
CA PHE A 135 2.08 -3.88 -12.06
C PHE A 135 2.03 -2.37 -11.78
N VAL A 136 1.10 -1.94 -10.94
CA VAL A 136 0.93 -0.52 -10.60
C VAL A 136 1.46 -0.29 -9.20
N LEU A 137 2.22 0.78 -9.01
CA LEU A 137 2.70 1.28 -7.73
C LEU A 137 2.65 2.81 -7.78
N ALA A 138 1.48 3.39 -7.51
CA ALA A 138 1.21 4.81 -7.70
C ALA A 138 0.57 5.45 -6.46
N THR A 139 1.21 6.48 -5.90
CA THR A 139 0.79 7.27 -4.73
C THR A 139 0.67 8.74 -5.11
N ARG A 140 -0.54 9.23 -5.42
CA ARG A 140 -0.98 10.63 -5.69
C ARG A 140 -0.12 11.47 -6.68
N ALA A 141 1.04 10.98 -7.07
CA ALA A 141 2.01 11.58 -7.94
C ALA A 141 1.49 11.46 -9.37
N SER A 142 1.32 12.61 -10.00
CA SER A 142 1.17 12.73 -11.44
C SER A 142 2.18 13.80 -11.83
N PRO A 143 3.09 13.54 -12.77
CA PRO A 143 3.04 12.44 -13.74
C PRO A 143 3.50 11.07 -13.19
N LEU A 144 3.09 9.98 -13.86
CA LEU A 144 3.51 8.61 -13.58
C LEU A 144 4.59 8.19 -14.58
N LEU A 145 5.49 7.28 -14.19
CA LEU A 145 6.44 6.64 -15.08
C LEU A 145 5.87 5.30 -15.57
N HIS A 146 5.73 5.15 -16.88
CA HIS A 146 5.34 3.90 -17.53
C HIS A 146 6.58 3.22 -18.10
N VAL A 147 6.94 2.08 -17.51
CA VAL A 147 8.06 1.23 -17.92
C VAL A 147 7.49 0.05 -18.69
N VAL A 148 7.72 0.05 -20.00
CA VAL A 148 7.39 -1.06 -20.89
C VAL A 148 8.54 -2.05 -20.81
N THR A 149 8.21 -3.32 -20.59
CA THR A 149 9.20 -4.39 -20.58
C THR A 149 8.93 -5.39 -21.71
N ASP A 150 9.87 -6.24 -22.05
CA ASP A 150 9.65 -7.39 -22.94
C ASP A 150 9.02 -8.60 -22.19
N ASN A 151 8.95 -8.51 -20.85
CA ASN A 151 8.28 -9.46 -20.01
C ASN A 151 6.75 -9.44 -20.19
N ARG A 152 6.08 -10.42 -19.57
CA ARG A 152 4.63 -10.61 -19.63
C ARG A 152 3.80 -9.46 -19.01
N PHE A 153 4.44 -8.43 -18.44
CA PHE A 153 3.77 -7.32 -17.79
C PHE A 153 4.53 -6.00 -17.93
N ASP A 154 3.81 -4.89 -17.91
CA ASP A 154 4.40 -3.55 -17.83
C ASP A 154 4.37 -3.04 -16.39
N VAL A 155 5.11 -1.96 -16.10
CA VAL A 155 5.12 -1.34 -14.78
C VAL A 155 4.69 0.11 -14.86
N LEU A 156 3.86 0.54 -13.90
CA LEU A 156 3.44 1.92 -13.76
C LEU A 156 3.80 2.44 -12.36
N LEU A 157 4.67 3.43 -12.29
CA LEU A 157 5.25 3.93 -11.05
C LEU A 157 4.84 5.39 -10.80
N GLY A 158 4.38 5.69 -9.59
CA GLY A 158 4.27 7.05 -9.09
C GLY A 158 5.48 7.37 -8.24
N VAL A 159 6.36 8.21 -8.78
CA VAL A 159 7.59 8.67 -8.11
C VAL A 159 7.64 10.19 -8.14
N ASP A 160 8.37 10.78 -7.21
CA ASP A 160 8.47 12.25 -7.09
C ASP A 160 9.13 12.87 -8.33
N ASP A 161 10.15 12.22 -8.87
CA ASP A 161 10.82 12.62 -10.11
C ASP A 161 10.84 11.46 -11.13
N PRO A 162 9.78 11.34 -11.96
CA PRO A 162 9.68 10.27 -12.95
C PRO A 162 10.66 10.44 -14.12
N THR A 163 11.11 11.67 -14.39
CA THR A 163 12.07 11.96 -15.47
C THR A 163 13.46 11.47 -15.07
N ALA A 164 13.94 11.84 -13.88
CA ALA A 164 15.24 11.39 -13.38
C ALA A 164 15.30 9.86 -13.24
N LEU A 165 14.20 9.22 -12.84
CA LEU A 165 14.14 7.75 -12.80
C LEU A 165 14.17 7.15 -14.22
N ALA A 166 13.45 7.72 -15.19
CA ALA A 166 13.48 7.24 -16.58
C ALA A 166 14.90 7.31 -17.16
N GLU A 167 15.60 8.43 -16.96
CA GLU A 167 16.99 8.60 -17.40
C GLU A 167 17.91 7.56 -16.76
N ARG A 168 17.78 7.33 -15.44
CA ARG A 168 18.58 6.31 -14.75
C ARG A 168 18.29 4.89 -15.23
N LEU A 169 17.06 4.59 -15.63
CA LEU A 169 16.70 3.27 -16.16
C LEU A 169 17.31 3.05 -17.55
N LEU A 170 17.25 4.06 -18.41
CA LEU A 170 17.81 3.99 -19.76
C LEU A 170 19.34 3.96 -19.72
N ALA A 171 19.98 4.78 -18.89
CA ALA A 171 21.44 4.82 -18.75
C ALA A 171 22.08 3.55 -18.13
N ASN A 172 21.28 2.69 -17.48
CA ASN A 172 21.75 1.42 -16.93
C ASN A 172 21.33 0.22 -17.79
N ARG A 173 20.89 0.46 -19.03
CA ARG A 173 20.64 -0.58 -20.02
C ARG A 173 21.96 -1.26 -20.38
N PRO A 174 22.02 -2.61 -20.45
CA PRO A 174 23.27 -3.31 -20.76
C PRO A 174 23.88 -2.95 -22.12
N GLU A 175 23.10 -2.43 -23.07
CA GLU A 175 23.56 -2.05 -24.42
C GLU A 175 24.40 -0.75 -24.47
N ASP A 176 24.36 0.10 -23.42
CA ASP A 176 25.11 1.37 -23.35
C ASP A 176 26.45 1.23 -22.58
N ARG A 177 26.95 0.01 -22.41
CA ARG A 177 28.15 -0.31 -21.61
C ARG A 177 29.40 -0.68 -22.41
N ASP A 178 29.43 -0.34 -23.70
CA ASP A 178 30.58 -0.54 -24.58
C ASP A 178 31.52 0.68 -24.60
#